data_AF-A0A537AJ59-F1
#
_entry.id   AF-A0A537AJ59-F1
#
_cell.length_a   1.000
_cell.length_b   1.000
_cell.length_c   1.000
_cell.angle_alpha   90.00
_cell.angle_beta   90.00
_cell.angle_gamma   90.00
#
_symmetry.space_group_name_H-M   'P 1'
#
loop_
_entity.id
_entity.type
_entity.pdbx_description
1 polymer ?
#
loop_
_entity_poly.entity_id
_entity_poly.type
_entity_poly.pdbx_seq_one_letter_code
_entity_poly.pdbx_strand_id
1 'polypeptide(L)'
;MSACRLYACKVAWPAHAELLTIIGSELAAIPGTDVIELNAALRSRANFIMGLPALEVTLTDTLNRTIARKVFLPVDYLASSGEPSSRIDDGLAPGSDLSVRLVFEARGLNAAGFVLYPFYL
;
A
#
# COMPACT_ATOMS: atom_id res chain seq x y z
N MET A 1 -15.28 -23.77 16.28
CA MET A 1 -13.95 -23.25 15.89
C MET A 1 -13.30 -22.65 17.13
N SER A 2 -12.51 -23.45 17.86
CA SER A 2 -11.99 -23.04 19.18
C SER A 2 -10.58 -23.60 19.38
N ALA A 3 -9.57 -22.92 18.83
CA ALA A 3 -8.16 -23.25 19.10
C ALA A 3 -7.20 -22.04 19.04
N CYS A 4 -7.70 -20.79 19.02
CA CYS A 4 -6.87 -19.57 19.02
C CYS A 4 -6.93 -18.79 20.34
N ARG A 5 -7.29 -19.45 21.45
CA ARG A 5 -7.49 -18.78 22.75
C ARG A 5 -6.41 -19.07 23.80
N LEU A 6 -5.50 -20.00 23.53
CA LEU A 6 -4.47 -20.45 24.49
C LEU A 6 -3.04 -19.98 24.15
N TYR A 7 -2.81 -19.58 22.92
CA TYR A 7 -1.58 -18.93 22.48
C TYR A 7 -2.03 -17.62 21.85
N ALA A 8 -1.37 -16.50 22.13
CA ALA A 8 -1.67 -15.19 21.58
C ALA A 8 -1.45 -15.12 20.05
N CYS A 9 -2.11 -15.99 19.30
CA CYS A 9 -2.25 -15.92 17.87
C CYS A 9 -3.05 -14.66 17.59
N LYS A 10 -2.37 -13.60 17.16
CA LYS A 10 -3.02 -12.57 16.35
C LYS A 10 -3.57 -13.29 15.12
N VAL A 11 -4.87 -13.56 15.13
CA VAL A 11 -5.57 -14.03 13.93
C VAL A 11 -5.46 -12.90 12.93
N ALA A 12 -4.65 -13.08 11.89
CA ALA A 12 -4.56 -12.10 10.83
C ALA A 12 -5.90 -11.99 10.12
N TRP A 13 -6.25 -10.78 9.68
CA TRP A 13 -7.42 -10.57 8.85
C TRP A 13 -7.31 -11.33 7.51
N PRO A 14 -8.44 -11.75 6.92
CA PRO A 14 -8.46 -12.34 5.59
C PRO A 14 -7.75 -11.45 4.54
N ALA A 15 -7.03 -12.10 3.62
CA ALA A 15 -6.19 -11.47 2.61
C ALA A 15 -6.71 -11.81 1.21
N HIS A 16 -7.49 -10.89 0.62
CA HIS A 16 -8.16 -11.08 -0.68
C HIS A 16 -7.86 -9.91 -1.61
N ALA A 17 -6.71 -9.96 -2.29
CA ALA A 17 -6.24 -8.86 -3.16
C ALA A 17 -7.21 -8.60 -4.32
N GLU A 18 -7.90 -9.62 -4.80
CA GLU A 18 -8.94 -9.55 -5.83
C GLU A 18 -10.16 -8.70 -5.43
N LEU A 19 -10.34 -8.45 -4.13
CA LEU A 19 -11.39 -7.58 -3.61
C LEU A 19 -10.92 -6.13 -3.45
N LEU A 20 -9.67 -5.81 -3.76
CA LEU A 20 -9.17 -4.44 -3.77
C LEU A 20 -9.29 -3.83 -5.16
N THR A 21 -9.61 -2.54 -5.21
CA THR A 21 -9.65 -1.78 -6.47
C THR A 21 -8.94 -0.46 -6.25
N ILE A 22 -7.95 -0.15 -7.10
CA ILE A 22 -7.33 1.18 -7.12
C ILE A 22 -8.34 2.13 -7.75
N ILE A 23 -8.83 3.08 -6.96
CA ILE A 23 -9.77 4.12 -7.41
C ILE A 23 -9.01 5.22 -8.15
N GLY A 24 -7.82 5.55 -7.66
CA GLY A 24 -6.91 6.50 -8.28
C GLY A 24 -5.53 6.44 -7.62
N SER A 25 -4.51 6.83 -8.39
CA SER A 25 -3.14 6.94 -7.91
C SER A 25 -2.40 8.00 -8.71
N GLU A 26 -1.57 8.77 -8.03
CA GLU A 26 -0.76 9.84 -8.60
C GLU A 26 0.65 9.80 -8.01
N LEU A 27 1.64 10.00 -8.87
CA LEU A 27 3.04 10.10 -8.51
C LEU A 27 3.54 11.51 -8.84
N ALA A 28 4.07 12.22 -7.86
CA ALA A 28 4.59 13.57 -8.01
C ALA A 28 6.05 13.64 -7.52
N ALA A 29 6.92 14.19 -8.37
CA ALA A 29 8.29 14.53 -7.95
C ALA A 29 8.26 15.82 -7.12
N ILE A 30 9.06 15.88 -6.05
CA ILE A 30 9.24 17.09 -5.25
C ILE A 30 10.33 17.95 -5.93
N PRO A 31 10.01 19.13 -6.47
CA PRO A 31 10.96 19.93 -7.25
C PRO A 31 12.22 20.28 -6.46
N GLY A 32 13.38 20.12 -7.10
CA GLY A 32 14.68 20.40 -6.49
C GLY A 32 15.19 19.32 -5.54
N THR A 33 14.57 18.14 -5.52
CA THR A 33 14.99 17.00 -4.69
C THR A 33 14.92 15.69 -5.48
N ASP A 34 15.53 14.62 -4.94
CA ASP A 34 15.37 13.25 -5.43
C ASP A 34 14.15 12.54 -4.80
N VAL A 35 13.23 13.28 -4.18
CA VAL A 35 12.08 12.72 -3.46
C VAL A 35 10.86 12.66 -4.35
N ILE A 36 10.12 11.56 -4.22
CA ILE A 36 8.86 11.34 -4.89
C ILE A 36 7.77 11.10 -3.84
N GLU A 37 6.59 11.64 -4.09
CA GLU A 37 5.38 11.38 -3.34
C GLU A 37 4.40 10.57 -4.20
N LEU A 38 3.92 9.44 -3.67
CA LEU A 38 2.82 8.66 -4.22
C LEU A 38 1.59 8.85 -3.33
N ASN A 39 0.49 9.30 -3.93
CA ASN A 39 -0.83 9.31 -3.32
C ASN A 39 -1.73 8.30 -4.04
N ALA A 40 -2.48 7.50 -3.29
CA ALA A 40 -3.41 6.53 -3.87
C ALA A 40 -4.63 6.31 -2.98
N ALA A 41 -5.73 5.90 -3.60
CA ALA A 41 -6.94 5.46 -2.92
C ALA A 41 -7.31 4.05 -3.39
N LEU A 42 -7.47 3.13 -2.45
CA LEU A 42 -7.88 1.75 -2.71
C LEU A 42 -9.23 1.49 -2.05
N ARG A 43 -10.19 0.94 -2.78
CA ARG A 43 -11.48 0.52 -2.23
C ARG A 43 -11.47 -0.97 -1.93
N SER A 44 -11.91 -1.32 -0.73
CA SER A 44 -12.34 -2.67 -0.39
C SER A 44 -13.72 -2.93 -0.99
N ARG A 45 -13.85 -3.98 -1.80
CA ARG A 45 -15.13 -4.53 -2.26
C ARG A 45 -15.64 -5.66 -1.35
N ALA A 46 -14.92 -5.97 -0.27
CA ALA A 46 -15.31 -7.00 0.67
C ALA A 46 -16.49 -6.56 1.54
N ASN A 47 -17.30 -7.53 1.94
CA ASN A 47 -18.34 -7.38 2.96
C ASN A 47 -17.85 -7.80 4.37
N PHE A 48 -16.54 -8.00 4.53
CA PHE A 48 -15.86 -8.36 5.77
C PHE A 48 -14.58 -7.52 5.96
N ILE A 49 -14.02 -7.52 7.17
CA ILE A 49 -12.75 -6.83 7.46
C ILE A 49 -11.60 -7.59 6.78
N MET A 50 -10.79 -6.88 6.01
CA MET A 50 -9.59 -7.43 5.35
C MET A 50 -8.31 -6.95 6.01
N GLY A 51 -7.21 -7.66 5.76
CA GLY A 51 -5.88 -7.15 6.11
C GLY A 51 -5.56 -5.88 5.32
N LEU A 52 -4.73 -5.02 5.90
CA LEU A 52 -4.10 -3.94 5.14
C LEU A 52 -3.08 -4.55 4.14
N PRO A 53 -3.13 -4.20 2.84
CA PRO A 53 -2.27 -4.81 1.83
C PRO A 53 -0.84 -4.25 1.90
N ALA A 54 0.12 -5.05 1.46
CA ALA A 54 1.39 -4.54 0.98
C ALA A 54 1.21 -3.91 -0.41
N LEU A 55 2.05 -2.95 -0.76
CA LEU A 55 1.99 -2.23 -2.03
C LEU A 55 3.31 -2.38 -2.76
N GLU A 56 3.28 -2.97 -3.95
CA GLU A 56 4.40 -2.93 -4.87
C GLU A 56 4.28 -1.67 -5.74
N VAL A 57 5.30 -0.82 -5.70
CA VAL A 57 5.46 0.34 -6.58
C VAL A 57 6.57 0.02 -7.56
N THR A 58 6.22 -0.05 -8.84
CA THR A 58 7.18 -0.19 -9.94
C THR A 58 7.29 1.13 -10.67
N LEU A 59 8.50 1.68 -10.76
CA LEU A 59 8.77 2.90 -11.55
C LEU A 59 9.19 2.52 -12.96
N THR A 60 8.75 3.31 -13.95
CA THR A 60 9.06 3.08 -15.37
C THR A 60 9.69 4.30 -16.04
N ASP A 61 10.52 4.05 -17.05
CA ASP A 61 11.03 5.10 -17.95
C ASP A 61 9.98 5.52 -19.01
N THR A 62 10.37 6.43 -19.92
CA THR A 62 9.51 6.94 -21.00
C THR A 62 9.11 5.88 -22.04
N LEU A 63 9.74 4.71 -22.01
CA LEU A 63 9.45 3.56 -22.87
C LEU A 63 8.69 2.46 -22.12
N ASN A 64 8.13 2.79 -20.94
CA ASN A 64 7.43 1.87 -20.04
C ASN A 64 8.29 0.69 -19.54
N ARG A 65 9.62 0.82 -19.54
CA ARG A 65 10.51 -0.20 -18.99
C ARG A 65 10.65 -0.02 -17.50
N THR A 66 10.59 -1.12 -16.74
CA THR A 66 10.83 -1.09 -15.30
C THR A 66 12.26 -0.64 -15.01
N ILE A 67 12.41 0.43 -14.22
CA ILE A 67 13.71 0.94 -13.79
C ILE A 67 13.95 0.74 -12.29
N ALA A 68 12.88 0.59 -11.50
CA ALA A 68 12.96 0.27 -10.08
C ALA A 68 11.66 -0.38 -9.61
N ARG A 69 11.76 -1.14 -8.51
CA ARG A 69 10.63 -1.74 -7.82
C ARG A 69 10.88 -1.70 -6.32
N LYS A 70 9.84 -1.33 -5.56
CA LYS A 70 9.90 -1.33 -4.10
C LYS A 70 8.57 -1.80 -3.54
N VAL A 71 8.65 -2.62 -2.48
CA VAL A 71 7.49 -3.03 -1.69
C VAL A 71 7.40 -2.13 -0.46
N PHE A 72 6.21 -1.65 -0.18
CA PHE A 72 5.84 -0.94 1.04
C PHE A 72 4.85 -1.76 1.84
N LEU A 73 5.15 -2.00 3.09
CA LEU A 73 4.29 -2.69 4.04
C LEU A 73 3.29 -1.73 4.67
N PRO A 74 2.23 -2.23 5.33
CA PRO A 74 1.27 -1.38 6.04
C PRO A 74 1.88 -0.35 6.98
N VAL A 75 2.94 -0.74 7.70
CA VAL A 75 3.66 0.17 8.60
C VAL A 75 4.26 1.37 7.87
N ASP A 76 4.69 1.23 6.61
CA ASP A 76 5.37 2.28 5.87
C ASP A 76 4.41 3.42 5.50
N TYR A 77 3.24 3.10 4.92
CA TYR A 77 2.27 4.13 4.55
C TYR A 77 1.44 4.66 5.71
N LEU A 78 1.27 3.88 6.79
CA LEU A 78 0.70 4.40 8.04
C LEU A 78 1.63 5.44 8.65
N ALA A 79 2.92 5.13 8.78
CA ALA A 79 3.92 6.07 9.28
C ALA A 79 4.02 7.33 8.41
N SER A 80 4.03 7.20 7.08
CA SER A 80 4.06 8.34 6.14
C SER A 80 2.80 9.22 6.21
N SER A 81 1.68 8.69 6.71
CA SER A 81 0.41 9.42 6.92
C SER A 81 0.23 9.92 8.36
N GLY A 82 1.18 9.63 9.26
CA GLY A 82 1.05 9.95 10.68
C GLY A 82 0.03 9.10 11.44
N GLU A 83 -0.36 7.96 10.88
CA GLU A 83 -1.31 7.01 11.47
C GLU A 83 -0.59 6.00 12.37
N PRO A 84 -1.21 5.57 13.49
CA PRO A 84 -0.59 4.61 14.39
C PRO A 84 -0.53 3.21 13.76
N SER A 85 0.55 2.47 14.02
CA SER A 85 0.70 1.08 13.53
C SER A 85 -0.35 0.12 14.07
N SER A 86 -1.07 0.48 15.15
CA SER A 86 -2.20 -0.30 15.67
C SER A 86 -3.33 -0.44 14.65
N ARG A 87 -3.43 0.44 13.65
CA ARG A 87 -4.39 0.30 12.55
C ARG A 87 -4.25 -1.00 11.76
N ILE A 88 -3.08 -1.64 11.81
CA ILE A 88 -2.86 -2.97 11.23
C ILE A 88 -3.76 -4.02 11.93
N ASP A 89 -3.93 -3.89 13.24
CA ASP A 89 -4.77 -4.78 14.03
C ASP A 89 -6.27 -4.51 13.79
N ASP A 90 -6.65 -3.27 13.45
CA ASP A 90 -8.03 -2.91 13.09
C ASP A 90 -8.44 -3.42 11.70
N GLY A 91 -7.47 -3.49 10.77
CA GLY A 91 -7.69 -3.91 9.39
C GLY A 91 -8.40 -2.86 8.54
N LEU A 92 -8.86 -3.30 7.37
CA LEU A 92 -9.61 -2.53 6.39
C LEU A 92 -11.09 -2.90 6.49
N ALA A 93 -11.93 -1.94 6.88
CA ALA A 93 -13.36 -2.18 7.06
C ALA A 93 -14.08 -2.56 5.75
N PRO A 94 -15.22 -3.27 5.82
CA PRO A 94 -16.03 -3.61 4.66
C PRO A 94 -16.40 -2.37 3.84
N GLY A 95 -16.26 -2.43 2.51
CA GLY A 95 -16.65 -1.33 1.61
C GLY A 95 -15.85 -0.03 1.76
N SER A 96 -14.83 0.01 2.62
CA SER A 96 -14.10 1.22 2.95
C SER A 96 -13.01 1.57 1.94
N ASP A 97 -12.60 2.84 1.93
CA ASP A 97 -11.46 3.34 1.17
C ASP A 97 -10.22 3.44 2.08
N LEU A 98 -9.10 2.93 1.59
CA LEU A 98 -7.76 3.11 2.15
C LEU A 98 -7.04 4.21 1.38
N SER A 99 -6.81 5.34 2.04
CA SER A 99 -5.94 6.39 1.55
C SER A 99 -4.48 6.07 1.87
N VAL A 100 -3.63 6.12 0.86
CA VAL A 100 -2.20 5.83 0.95
C VAL A 100 -1.42 7.07 0.56
N ARG A 101 -0.49 7.47 1.42
CA ARG A 101 0.57 8.43 1.11
C ARG A 101 1.91 7.77 1.36
N LEU A 102 2.82 7.84 0.39
CA LEU A 102 4.18 7.33 0.49
C LEU A 102 5.16 8.41 -0.01
N VAL A 103 6.16 8.70 0.80
CA VAL A 103 7.26 9.61 0.43
C VAL A 103 8.56 8.84 0.46
N PHE A 104 9.29 8.81 -0.65
CA PHE A 104 10.54 8.06 -0.74
C PHE A 104 11.53 8.68 -1.73
N GLU A 105 12.82 8.46 -1.48
CA GLU A 105 13.88 8.90 -2.40
C GLU A 105 14.02 7.95 -3.59
N ALA A 106 14.26 8.52 -4.77
CA ALA A 106 14.49 7.85 -6.04
C ALA A 106 15.76 8.40 -6.72
N ARG A 107 16.87 8.44 -5.97
CA ARG A 107 18.14 9.05 -6.43
C ARG A 107 18.61 8.46 -7.75
N GLY A 108 18.88 9.34 -8.72
CA GLY A 108 19.37 8.95 -10.04
C GLY A 108 18.36 8.19 -10.91
N LEU A 109 17.09 8.12 -10.51
CA LEU A 109 16.03 7.51 -11.29
C LEU A 109 15.21 8.59 -12.00
N ASN A 110 15.17 8.54 -13.32
CA ASN A 110 14.31 9.39 -14.14
C ASN A 110 13.01 8.63 -14.46
N ALA A 111 12.13 8.51 -13.47
CA ALA A 111 10.82 7.89 -13.66
C ALA A 111 9.92 8.80 -14.51
N ALA A 112 9.31 8.23 -15.56
CA ALA A 112 8.30 8.90 -16.38
C ALA A 112 6.89 8.31 -16.16
N GLY A 113 6.81 7.17 -15.49
CA GLY A 113 5.55 6.52 -15.12
C GLY A 113 5.72 5.57 -13.94
N PHE A 114 4.62 4.95 -13.52
CA PHE A 114 4.61 3.96 -12.46
C PHE A 114 3.45 2.97 -12.60
N VAL A 115 3.59 1.84 -11.90
CA VAL A 115 2.52 0.86 -11.67
C VAL A 115 2.43 0.63 -10.17
N LEU A 116 1.22 0.69 -9.64
CA LEU A 116 0.91 0.35 -8.25
C LEU A 116 0.14 -0.96 -8.20
N TYR A 117 0.56 -1.89 -7.34
CA TYR A 117 -0.09 -3.18 -7.19
C TYR A 117 -0.26 -3.56 -5.71
N PRO A 118 -1.50 -3.66 -5.19
CA PRO A 118 -1.76 -4.17 -3.85
C PRO A 118 -1.70 -5.69 -3.82
N PHE A 119 -1.06 -6.25 -2.79
CA PHE A 119 -0.94 -7.69 -2.59
C PHE A 119 -0.81 -8.04 -1.11
N TYR A 120 -0.81 -9.34 -0.80
CA TYR A 120 -0.58 -9.88 0.54
C TYR A 120 0.60 -10.86 0.52
N LEU A 121 1.36 -10.92 1.62
CA LEU A 121 2.53 -11.80 1.81
C LEU A 121 2.13 -13.17 2.37
#